data_AF-A0A931VDT5-F1
#
_entry.id   AF-A0A931VDT5-F1
#
_cell.length_a   1.000
_cell.length_b   1.000
_cell.length_c   1.000
_cell.angle_alpha   90.00
_cell.angle_beta   90.00
_cell.angle_gamma   90.00
#
_symmetry.space_group_name_H-M   'P 1'
#
loop_
_entity.id
_entity.type
_entity.pdbx_description
1 polymer ?
#
loop_
_entity_poly.entity_id
_entity_poly.type
_entity_poly.pdbx_seq_one_letter_code
_entity_poly.pdbx_strand_id
1 'polypeptide(L)'
;MKKLPKKFTTKKKDTPAFVKATADKQKSPSISRKIPELRISSSWIRLATLKTHWESVFVSFISGILLMAIIVMSVKLWSNVQELQRQEAHRARLLTQQAFWEGVVAKYPDYKDAFFQLAVVSYALGEREDAERAIENVLLLDPNDTAGQELARKIGS
;
A
#
# COMPACT_ATOMS: atom_id res chain seq x y z
N MET A 1 43.72 -3.58 39.77
CA MET A 1 43.88 -4.81 38.96
C MET A 1 43.81 -4.47 37.48
N LYS A 2 44.66 -5.14 36.68
CA LYS A 2 44.77 -5.19 35.20
C LYS A 2 45.11 -3.90 34.44
N LYS A 3 46.42 -3.72 34.23
CA LYS A 3 47.04 -3.00 33.11
C LYS A 3 47.23 -3.98 31.94
N LEU A 4 46.97 -3.56 30.71
CA LEU A 4 47.49 -4.18 29.48
C LEU A 4 47.88 -3.07 28.49
N PRO A 5 49.15 -3.00 28.05
CA PRO A 5 49.57 -2.17 26.95
C PRO A 5 50.10 -2.95 25.73
N LYS A 6 49.97 -2.26 24.59
CA LYS A 6 50.86 -2.16 23.41
C LYS A 6 51.07 -3.35 22.45
N LYS A 7 50.91 -2.96 21.18
CA LYS A 7 51.21 -3.61 19.89
C LYS A 7 52.59 -4.28 19.86
N PHE A 8 52.68 -5.42 19.19
CA PHE A 8 53.94 -6.00 18.70
C PHE A 8 53.81 -6.50 17.26
N THR A 9 54.72 -5.99 16.44
CA THR A 9 55.06 -6.39 15.07
C THR A 9 55.75 -7.74 15.06
N THR A 10 55.40 -8.65 14.14
CA THR A 10 56.13 -9.90 13.95
C THR A 10 57.13 -9.80 12.80
N LYS A 11 58.34 -10.24 13.13
CA LYS A 11 59.60 -10.15 12.40
C LYS A 11 59.81 -11.44 11.59
N LYS A 12 60.34 -11.27 10.38
CA LYS A 12 60.90 -12.26 9.44
C LYS A 12 61.87 -13.24 10.12
N LYS A 13 61.86 -14.52 9.72
CA LYS A 13 62.88 -15.51 10.07
C LYS A 13 63.15 -16.45 8.88
N ASP A 14 64.37 -16.38 8.37
CA ASP A 14 64.95 -17.20 7.30
C ASP A 14 65.52 -18.51 7.86
N THR A 15 65.48 -19.62 7.09
CA THR A 15 66.42 -20.78 6.95
C THR A 15 65.67 -22.08 6.57
N PRO A 16 66.33 -23.16 6.07
CA PRO A 16 67.46 -23.27 5.15
C PRO A 16 67.21 -24.33 4.03
N ALA A 17 68.24 -24.56 3.21
CA ALA A 17 68.27 -25.42 2.04
C ALA A 17 68.29 -26.94 2.33
N PHE A 18 67.57 -27.67 1.47
CA PHE A 18 67.93 -28.90 0.76
C PHE A 18 68.33 -30.17 1.54
N VAL A 19 67.44 -31.17 1.53
CA VAL A 19 67.80 -32.60 1.58
C VAL A 19 67.20 -33.29 0.36
N LYS A 20 68.09 -33.81 -0.50
CA LYS A 20 67.79 -34.65 -1.67
C LYS A 20 67.64 -36.10 -1.17
N ALA A 21 66.52 -36.74 -1.42
CA ALA A 21 66.39 -38.20 -1.30
C ALA A 21 65.48 -38.74 -2.41
N THR A 22 66.15 -39.31 -3.42
CA THR A 22 65.82 -40.50 -4.21
C THR A 22 64.38 -40.75 -4.67
N ALA A 23 64.25 -40.78 -6.00
CA ALA A 23 63.09 -41.21 -6.76
C ALA A 23 62.68 -42.65 -6.47
N ASP A 24 61.38 -42.86 -6.26
CA ASP A 24 60.70 -44.10 -6.64
C ASP A 24 59.73 -43.79 -7.80
N LYS A 25 59.83 -44.59 -8.86
CA LYS A 25 59.13 -44.42 -10.13
C LYS A 25 57.75 -45.05 -10.02
N GLN A 26 56.73 -44.29 -9.62
CA GLN A 26 55.35 -44.65 -9.91
C GLN A 26 54.86 -43.87 -11.13
N LYS A 27 54.98 -44.49 -12.31
CA LYS A 27 54.39 -44.00 -13.56
C LYS A 27 52.85 -44.07 -13.44
N SER A 28 52.21 -42.95 -13.13
CA SER A 28 50.77 -42.83 -13.33
C SER A 28 50.45 -42.87 -14.83
N PRO A 29 49.43 -43.62 -15.28
CA PRO A 29 49.04 -43.63 -16.69
C PRO A 29 48.55 -42.23 -17.09
N SER A 30 49.27 -41.56 -17.99
CA SER A 30 48.83 -40.30 -18.58
C SER A 30 47.72 -40.59 -19.59
N ILE A 31 46.47 -40.49 -19.15
CA ILE A 31 45.33 -40.47 -20.07
C ILE A 31 45.33 -39.09 -20.74
N SER A 32 46.00 -38.98 -21.90
CA SER A 32 45.88 -37.82 -22.78
C SER A 32 44.48 -37.78 -23.37
N ARG A 33 43.54 -37.17 -22.65
CA ARG A 33 42.30 -36.71 -23.25
C ARG A 33 42.62 -35.45 -24.03
N LYS A 34 42.63 -35.56 -25.36
CA LYS A 34 42.52 -34.40 -26.24
C LYS A 34 41.14 -33.81 -25.97
N ILE A 35 41.08 -32.83 -25.08
CA ILE A 35 39.92 -31.95 -24.97
C ILE A 35 39.90 -31.22 -26.33
N PRO A 36 38.88 -31.39 -27.17
CA PRO A 36 38.79 -30.58 -28.37
C PRO A 36 38.69 -29.14 -27.88
N GLU A 37 39.71 -28.34 -28.16
CA GLU A 37 39.62 -26.90 -28.00
C GLU A 37 38.38 -26.44 -28.75
N LEU A 38 37.33 -26.07 -28.01
CA LEU A 38 36.17 -25.38 -28.56
C LEU A 38 36.69 -24.04 -29.08
N ARG A 39 37.11 -24.05 -30.34
CA ARG A 39 37.42 -22.87 -31.12
C ARG A 39 36.10 -22.19 -31.41
N ILE A 40 35.59 -21.47 -30.41
CA ILE A 40 34.39 -20.63 -30.54
C ILE A 40 34.77 -19.54 -31.54
N SER A 41 34.29 -19.71 -32.77
CA SER A 41 34.49 -18.77 -33.87
C SER A 41 33.92 -17.42 -33.45
N SER A 42 34.81 -16.47 -33.19
CA SER A 42 34.51 -15.11 -32.73
C SER A 42 33.81 -14.23 -33.78
N SER A 43 33.42 -14.81 -34.93
CA SER A 43 32.71 -14.10 -36.00
C SER A 43 31.23 -13.82 -35.68
N TRP A 44 30.59 -14.61 -34.80
CA TRP A 44 29.16 -14.46 -34.48
C TRP A 44 28.86 -13.36 -33.47
N ILE A 45 29.85 -12.93 -32.68
CA ILE A 45 29.67 -11.88 -31.65
C ILE A 45 29.54 -10.49 -32.31
N ARG A 46 30.00 -10.32 -33.56
CA ARG A 46 29.90 -9.05 -34.31
C ARG A 46 28.58 -8.83 -35.05
N LEU A 47 27.70 -9.83 -35.12
CA LEU A 47 26.38 -9.72 -35.80
C LEU A 47 25.22 -9.45 -34.81
N ALA A 48 25.42 -9.67 -33.51
CA ALA A 48 24.40 -9.39 -32.49
C ALA A 48 24.26 -7.89 -32.15
N THR A 49 25.23 -7.05 -32.54
CA THR A 49 25.22 -5.61 -32.26
C THR A 49 24.39 -4.79 -33.25
N LEU A 50 23.92 -5.38 -34.36
CA LEU A 50 23.10 -4.65 -35.34
C LEU A 50 21.59 -4.77 -35.07
N LYS A 51 21.16 -5.83 -34.39
CA LYS A 51 19.74 -6.08 -34.03
C LYS A 51 19.36 -5.48 -32.66
N THR A 52 20.36 -5.19 -31.83
CA THR A 52 20.21 -4.72 -30.44
C THR A 52 19.69 -3.27 -30.33
N HIS A 53 19.85 -2.45 -31.38
CA HIS A 53 19.27 -1.10 -31.39
C HIS A 53 17.74 -1.11 -31.41
N TRP A 54 17.11 -2.06 -32.12
CA TRP A 54 15.65 -2.13 -32.22
C TRP A 54 15.00 -2.61 -30.91
N GLU A 55 15.64 -3.51 -30.18
CA GLU A 55 15.15 -3.99 -28.87
C GLU A 55 15.22 -2.90 -27.79
N SER A 56 16.27 -2.07 -27.80
CA SER A 56 16.36 -0.94 -26.85
C SER A 56 15.26 0.12 -27.05
N VAL A 57 14.86 0.36 -28.31
CA VAL A 57 13.77 1.30 -28.63
C VAL A 57 12.43 0.78 -28.13
N PHE A 58 12.16 -0.52 -28.27
CA PHE A 58 10.94 -1.12 -27.73
C PHE A 58 10.91 -1.14 -26.21
N VAL A 59 12.01 -1.51 -25.56
CA VAL A 59 12.10 -1.52 -24.10
C VAL A 59 11.89 -0.10 -23.55
N SER A 60 12.45 0.92 -24.21
CA SER A 60 12.22 2.33 -23.85
C SER A 60 10.75 2.74 -24.00
N PHE A 61 10.08 2.30 -25.06
CA PHE A 61 8.66 2.59 -25.29
C PHE A 61 7.75 1.94 -24.24
N ILE A 62 7.98 0.66 -23.93
CA ILE A 62 7.24 -0.08 -22.90
C ILE A 62 7.48 0.57 -21.53
N SER A 63 8.72 0.95 -21.22
CA SER A 63 9.05 1.69 -20.00
C SER A 63 8.31 3.03 -19.92
N GLY A 64 8.23 3.77 -21.03
CA GLY A 64 7.48 5.02 -21.12
C GLY A 64 5.98 4.84 -20.88
N ILE A 65 5.36 3.80 -21.48
CA ILE A 65 3.96 3.45 -21.24
C ILE A 65 3.73 3.11 -19.77
N LEU A 66 4.64 2.35 -19.17
CA LEU A 66 4.55 1.93 -17.78
C LEU A 66 4.65 3.13 -16.82
N LEU A 67 5.55 4.08 -17.11
CA LEU A 67 5.65 5.34 -16.35
C LEU A 67 4.38 6.20 -16.51
N MET A 68 3.84 6.33 -17.73
CA MET A 68 2.57 7.03 -17.96
C MET A 68 1.40 6.38 -17.20
N ALA A 69 1.33 5.05 -17.16
CA ALA A 69 0.31 4.33 -16.41
C ALA A 69 0.40 4.61 -14.90
N ILE A 70 1.63 4.64 -14.35
CA ILE A 70 1.86 5.00 -12.94
C ILE A 70 1.37 6.43 -12.68
N ILE A 71 1.72 7.39 -13.54
CA ILE A 71 1.29 8.79 -13.40
C ILE A 71 -0.24 8.90 -13.40
N VAL A 72 -0.92 8.25 -14.36
CA VAL A 72 -2.39 8.25 -14.43
C VAL A 72 -3.00 7.61 -13.18
N MET A 73 -2.44 6.50 -12.69
CA MET A 73 -2.88 5.84 -11.45
C MET A 73 -2.69 6.76 -10.23
N SER A 74 -1.58 7.48 -10.14
CA SER A 74 -1.32 8.46 -9.08
C SER A 74 -2.34 9.60 -9.10
N VAL A 75 -2.70 10.12 -10.27
CA VAL A 75 -3.75 11.14 -10.40
C VAL A 75 -5.11 10.60 -9.95
N LYS A 76 -5.50 9.40 -10.40
CA LYS A 76 -6.75 8.75 -10.00
C LYS A 76 -6.82 8.49 -8.49
N LEU A 77 -5.70 8.07 -7.90
CA LEU A 77 -5.61 7.81 -6.47
C LEU A 77 -5.78 9.10 -5.67
N TRP A 78 -5.14 10.19 -6.10
CA TRP A 78 -5.27 11.49 -5.43
C TRP A 78 -6.70 12.04 -5.54
N SER A 79 -7.34 11.95 -6.71
CA SER A 79 -8.75 12.35 -6.84
C SER A 79 -9.69 11.51 -5.97
N ASN A 80 -9.39 10.22 -5.81
CA ASN A 80 -10.22 9.32 -5.00
C ASN A 80 -10.06 9.57 -3.49
N VAL A 81 -8.84 9.87 -3.03
CA VAL A 81 -8.59 10.26 -1.63
C VAL A 81 -9.30 11.57 -1.28
N GLN A 82 -9.39 12.50 -2.23
CA GLN A 82 -10.14 13.74 -2.05
C GLN A 82 -11.66 13.50 -1.94
N GLU A 83 -12.19 12.48 -2.62
CA GLU A 83 -13.60 12.09 -2.53
C GLU A 83 -13.94 11.42 -1.19
N LEU A 84 -13.01 10.63 -0.63
CA LEU A 84 -13.17 10.04 0.71
C LEU A 84 -13.31 11.11 1.79
N GLN A 85 -12.53 12.19 1.72
CA GLN A 85 -12.64 13.31 2.67
C GLN A 85 -14.01 14.01 2.60
N ARG A 86 -14.66 14.03 1.43
CA ARG A 86 -16.00 14.64 1.29
C ARG A 86 -17.06 13.82 2.00
N GLN A 87 -16.93 12.49 2.01
CA GLN A 87 -17.87 11.62 2.70
C GLN A 87 -17.71 11.71 4.22
N GLU A 88 -16.47 11.80 4.72
CA GLU A 88 -16.19 12.00 6.14
C GLU A 88 -16.73 13.34 6.64
N ALA A 89 -16.52 14.43 5.89
CA ALA A 89 -17.03 15.75 6.26
C ALA A 89 -18.57 15.78 6.32
N HIS A 90 -19.23 15.08 5.39
CA HIS A 90 -20.69 14.99 5.38
C HIS A 90 -21.20 14.26 6.63
N ARG A 91 -20.63 13.11 6.96
CA ARG A 91 -21.00 12.35 8.17
C ARG A 91 -20.67 13.12 9.44
N ALA A 92 -19.50 13.75 9.53
CA ALA A 92 -19.11 14.54 10.70
C ALA A 92 -20.09 15.68 10.97
N ARG A 93 -20.58 16.35 9.90
CA ARG A 93 -21.59 17.41 10.03
C ARG A 93 -22.91 16.87 10.56
N LEU A 94 -23.37 15.72 10.05
CA LEU A 94 -24.60 15.09 10.51
C LEU A 94 -24.50 14.63 11.97
N LEU A 95 -23.39 13.99 12.36
CA LEU A 95 -23.15 13.59 13.76
C LEU A 95 -23.15 14.79 14.71
N THR A 96 -22.57 15.91 14.28
CA THR A 96 -22.60 17.16 15.06
C THR A 96 -24.02 17.69 15.21
N GLN A 97 -24.83 17.62 14.14
CA GLN A 97 -26.23 18.02 14.18
C GLN A 97 -27.07 17.10 15.08
N GLN A 98 -26.84 15.79 15.01
CA GLN A 98 -27.52 14.80 15.85
C GLN A 98 -27.27 15.12 17.33
N ALA A 99 -26.00 15.26 17.73
CA ALA A 99 -25.64 15.59 19.11
C ALA A 99 -26.25 16.92 19.58
N PHE A 100 -26.34 17.91 18.69
CA PHE A 100 -27.01 19.18 19.00
C PHE A 100 -28.51 18.97 19.28
N TRP A 101 -29.22 18.25 18.41
CA TRP A 101 -30.66 18.00 18.54
C TRP A 101 -31.00 17.09 19.71
N GLU A 102 -30.19 16.07 20.00
CA GLU A 102 -30.32 15.24 21.20
C GLU A 102 -30.25 16.10 22.47
N GLY A 103 -29.32 17.06 22.53
CA GLY A 103 -29.23 18.00 23.64
C GLY A 103 -30.43 18.95 23.73
N VAL A 104 -31.05 19.31 22.60
CA VAL A 104 -32.27 20.14 22.58
C VAL A 104 -33.46 19.34 23.08
N VAL A 105 -33.66 18.13 22.58
CA VAL A 105 -34.75 17.22 22.99
C VAL A 105 -34.66 16.90 24.49
N ALA A 106 -33.45 16.69 25.01
CA ALA A 106 -33.24 16.47 26.44
C ALA A 106 -33.63 17.67 27.32
N LYS A 107 -33.53 18.89 26.82
CA LYS A 107 -33.91 20.13 27.54
C LYS A 107 -35.37 20.50 27.34
N TYR A 108 -35.92 20.18 26.17
CA TYR A 108 -37.27 20.55 25.74
C TYR A 108 -38.00 19.33 25.18
N PRO A 109 -38.53 18.45 26.05
CA PRO A 109 -39.15 17.18 25.64
C PRO A 109 -40.48 17.33 24.89
N ASP A 110 -41.08 18.53 24.89
CA ASP A 110 -42.32 18.81 24.15
C ASP A 110 -42.07 19.55 22.83
N TYR A 111 -40.81 19.73 22.44
CA TYR A 111 -40.45 20.48 21.24
C TYR A 111 -40.46 19.58 19.99
N LYS A 112 -41.63 19.48 19.37
CA LYS A 112 -41.88 18.67 18.16
C LYS A 112 -40.80 18.83 17.09
N ASP A 113 -40.45 20.07 16.74
CA ASP A 113 -39.53 20.34 15.64
C ASP A 113 -38.12 19.81 15.92
N ALA A 114 -37.70 19.74 17.18
CA ALA A 114 -36.41 19.13 17.52
C ALA A 114 -36.41 17.61 17.29
N PHE A 115 -37.50 16.91 17.63
CA PHE A 115 -37.64 15.50 17.27
C PHE A 115 -37.69 15.28 15.76
N PHE A 116 -38.35 16.17 15.03
CA PHE A 116 -38.39 16.09 13.57
C PHE A 116 -36.99 16.26 12.97
N GLN A 117 -36.22 17.24 13.42
CA GLN A 117 -34.85 17.44 12.96
C GLN A 117 -33.93 16.27 13.35
N LEU A 118 -34.11 15.71 14.54
CA LEU A 118 -33.38 14.52 14.96
C LEU A 118 -33.69 13.34 14.03
N ALA A 119 -34.97 13.10 13.72
CA ALA A 119 -35.39 12.04 12.79
C ALA A 119 -34.78 12.22 11.38
N VAL A 120 -34.77 13.45 10.86
CA VAL A 120 -34.18 13.77 9.56
C VAL A 120 -32.67 13.47 9.55
N VAL A 121 -31.95 13.89 10.60
CA VAL A 121 -30.50 13.69 10.69
C VAL A 121 -30.17 12.20 10.88
N SER A 122 -30.87 11.48 11.74
CA SER A 122 -30.69 10.03 11.93
C SER A 122 -30.98 9.25 10.66
N TYR A 123 -32.04 9.60 9.91
CA TYR A 123 -32.32 8.99 8.61
C TYR A 123 -31.19 9.25 7.60
N ALA A 124 -30.65 10.47 7.56
CA ALA A 124 -29.52 10.82 6.70
C ALA A 124 -28.21 10.10 7.07
N LEU A 125 -28.04 9.72 8.34
CA LEU A 125 -26.93 8.90 8.82
C LEU A 125 -27.09 7.40 8.50
N GLY A 126 -28.31 6.97 8.13
CA GLY A 126 -28.67 5.57 7.93
C GLY A 126 -29.11 4.86 9.21
N GLU A 127 -29.29 5.59 10.31
CA GLU A 127 -29.77 5.11 11.61
C GLU A 127 -31.30 5.04 11.60
N ARG A 128 -31.84 4.04 10.89
CA ARG A 128 -33.27 3.95 10.64
C ARG A 128 -34.09 3.80 11.92
N GLU A 129 -33.64 2.98 12.86
CA GLU A 129 -34.33 2.70 14.12
C GLU A 129 -34.44 3.95 15.01
N ASP A 130 -33.39 4.78 15.06
CA ASP A 130 -33.41 6.05 15.80
C ASP A 130 -34.32 7.07 15.11
N ALA A 131 -34.33 7.08 13.78
CA ALA A 131 -35.24 7.92 13.01
C ALA A 131 -36.73 7.53 13.21
N GLU A 132 -37.04 6.23 13.28
CA GLU A 132 -38.38 5.71 13.59
C GLU A 132 -38.82 6.17 15.00
N ARG A 133 -37.98 6.00 16.01
CA ARG A 133 -38.29 6.46 17.37
C ARG A 133 -38.49 7.97 17.46
N ALA A 134 -37.66 8.75 16.77
CA ALA A 134 -37.80 10.21 16.78
C ALA A 134 -39.08 10.67 16.06
N ILE A 135 -39.45 10.06 14.93
CA ILE A 135 -40.66 10.43 14.18
C ILE A 135 -41.95 9.99 14.90
N GLU A 136 -41.91 8.87 15.64
CA GLU A 136 -43.01 8.48 16.53
C GLU A 136 -43.31 9.58 17.55
N ASN A 137 -42.28 10.18 18.18
CA ASN A 137 -42.46 11.30 19.10
C ASN A 137 -43.06 12.53 18.42
N VAL A 138 -42.69 12.83 17.17
CA VAL A 138 -43.31 13.92 16.38
C VAL A 138 -44.80 13.69 16.21
N LEU A 139 -45.20 12.47 15.81
CA LEU A 139 -46.59 12.12 15.56
C LEU A 139 -47.41 11.96 16.85
N LEU A 140 -46.76 11.68 17.98
CA LEU A 140 -47.39 11.72 19.30
C LEU A 140 -47.73 13.16 19.72
N LEU A 141 -46.82 14.11 19.45
CA LEU A 141 -47.02 15.53 19.77
C LEU A 141 -47.99 16.22 18.81
N ASP A 142 -47.91 15.89 17.52
CA ASP A 142 -48.79 16.42 16.47
C ASP A 142 -49.12 15.31 15.45
N PRO A 143 -50.25 14.61 15.66
CA PRO A 143 -50.68 13.55 14.76
C PRO A 143 -50.99 14.02 13.33
N ASN A 144 -51.27 15.31 13.12
CA ASN A 144 -51.65 15.88 11.82
C ASN A 144 -50.46 16.53 11.10
N ASP A 145 -49.24 16.31 11.58
CA ASP A 145 -48.03 16.82 10.96
C ASP A 145 -47.76 16.11 9.62
N THR A 146 -48.16 16.77 8.53
CA THR A 146 -48.00 16.23 7.17
C THR A 146 -46.53 15.90 6.84
N ALA A 147 -45.60 16.73 7.28
CA ALA A 147 -44.16 16.51 7.08
C ALA A 147 -43.66 15.28 7.86
N GLY A 148 -44.07 15.13 9.11
CA GLY A 148 -43.77 13.97 9.94
C GLY A 148 -44.31 12.66 9.35
N GLN A 149 -45.55 12.67 8.85
CA GLN A 149 -46.14 11.51 8.18
C GLN A 149 -45.41 11.14 6.88
N GLU A 150 -44.98 12.13 6.10
CA GLU A 150 -44.20 11.89 4.88
C GLU A 150 -42.85 11.25 5.22
N LEU A 151 -42.16 11.77 6.24
CA LEU A 151 -40.88 11.23 6.68
C LEU A 151 -41.03 9.81 7.24
N ALA A 152 -42.05 9.56 8.08
CA ALA A 152 -42.35 8.23 8.59
C ALA A 152 -42.58 7.21 7.45
N ARG A 153 -43.27 7.61 6.38
CA ARG A 153 -43.46 6.77 5.19
C ARG A 153 -42.13 6.46 4.47
N LYS A 154 -41.22 7.43 4.38
CA LYS A 154 -39.88 7.25 3.77
C LYS A 154 -38.96 6.37 4.61
N ILE A 155 -39.12 6.40 5.93
CA ILE A 155 -38.34 5.58 6.85
C ILE A 155 -38.83 4.12 6.82
N GLY A 156 -40.14 3.91 6.73
CA GLY A 156 -40.75 2.58 6.69
C GLY A 156 -40.74 1.87 5.32
N SER A 157 -40.32 2.54 4.24
CA SER A 157 -40.19 1.97 2.88
C SER A 157 -38.85 1.29 2.65
#